data_AF-A0A377M8W8-F1
#
_entry.id   AF-A0A377M8W8-F1
#
_cell.length_a   1.000
_cell.length_b   1.000
_cell.length_c   1.000
_cell.angle_alpha   90.00
_cell.angle_beta   90.00
_cell.angle_gamma   90.00
#
_symmetry.space_group_name_H-M   'P 1'
#
loop_
_entity.id
_entity.type
_entity.pdbx_description
1 polymer ?
#
loop_
_entity_poly.entity_id
_entity_poly.type
_entity_poly.pdbx_seq_one_letter_code
_entity_poly.pdbx_strand_id
1 'polypeptide(L)' 'MVGDTAESDILGGINSGLSTVWLNAHGRMKPEGIEPTWTVTSLNELEQLLCKQ' A
#
# COMPACT_ATOMS: atom_id res chain seq x y z
N MET A 1 5.73 -3.65 4.00
CA MET A 1 5.20 -2.46 4.68
C MET A 1 3.74 -2.27 4.28
N VAL A 2 2.84 -2.04 5.24
CA VAL A 2 1.44 -1.69 4.98
C VAL A 2 1.20 -0.32 5.58
N GLY A 3 0.61 0.60 4.83
CA GLY A 3 0.30 1.93 5.32
C GLY A 3 -0.68 2.68 4.42
N ASP A 4 -1.24 3.76 4.93
CA ASP A 4 -2.26 4.55 4.24
C ASP A 4 -1.68 5.84 3.64
N THR A 5 -0.51 6.29 4.10
CA THR A 5 0.17 7.49 3.60
C THR A 5 1.23 7.10 2.57
N ALA A 6 1.01 7.48 1.32
CA ALA A 6 1.88 7.07 0.20
C ALA A 6 3.30 7.61 0.34
N GLU A 7 3.45 8.87 0.77
CA GLU A 7 4.73 9.57 0.84
C GLU A 7 5.60 9.13 2.02
N SER A 8 5.02 8.60 3.09
CA SER A 8 5.77 8.07 4.24
C SER A 8 5.88 6.55 4.20
N ASP A 9 4.76 5.84 4.16
CA ASP A 9 4.73 4.40 4.38
C ASP A 9 5.19 3.66 3.13
N ILE A 10 4.69 4.10 1.96
CA ILE A 10 4.96 3.43 0.70
C ILE A 10 6.33 3.83 0.19
N LEU A 11 6.62 5.12 0.09
CA LEU A 11 7.95 5.58 -0.32
C LEU A 11 9.04 5.11 0.65
N GLY A 12 8.79 5.17 1.97
CA GLY A 12 9.71 4.65 2.97
C GLY A 12 9.93 3.14 2.85
N GLY A 13 8.86 2.37 2.62
CA GLY A 13 8.93 0.93 2.38
C GLY A 13 9.72 0.57 1.12
N ILE A 14 9.49 1.29 0.01
CA ILE A 14 10.23 1.13 -1.25
C ILE A 14 11.72 1.42 -1.05
N ASN A 15 12.06 2.55 -0.41
CA ASN A 15 13.45 2.94 -0.14
C ASN A 15 14.17 1.95 0.78
N SER A 16 13.43 1.20 1.60
CA SER A 16 13.95 0.16 2.48
C SER A 16 14.00 -1.23 1.82
N GLY A 17 13.62 -1.36 0.55
CA GLY A 17 13.61 -2.63 -0.19
C GLY A 17 12.51 -3.61 0.21
N LEU A 18 11.40 -3.12 0.80
CA LEU A 18 10.27 -3.94 1.21
C LEU A 18 9.17 -3.94 0.15
N SER A 19 8.43 -5.05 0.03
CA SER A 19 7.13 -5.02 -0.66
C SER A 19 6.15 -4.12 0.11
N THR A 20 5.35 -3.35 -0.61
CA THR A 20 4.47 -2.32 -0.05
C THR A 20 3.01 -2.56 -0.40
N VAL A 21 2.12 -2.36 0.56
CA VAL A 21 0.67 -2.35 0.34
C VAL A 21 0.13 -1.00 0.75
N TRP A 22 -0.50 -0.29 -0.19
CA TRP A 22 -1.16 0.98 0.07
C TRP A 22 -2.64 0.76 0.41
N LEU A 23 -3.04 1.09 1.63
CA LEU A 23 -4.43 1.07 2.06
C LEU A 23 -5.10 2.41 1.69
N ASN A 24 -5.75 2.45 0.53
CA ASN A 24 -6.42 3.63 0.01
C ASN A 24 -7.93 3.60 0.26
N ALA A 25 -8.33 3.59 1.53
CA ALA A 25 -9.75 3.54 1.92
C ALA A 25 -10.58 4.75 1.47
N HIS A 26 -9.92 5.87 1.17
CA HIS A 26 -10.56 7.12 0.78
C HIS A 26 -10.49 7.42 -0.73
N GLY A 27 -9.97 6.49 -1.55
CA GLY A 27 -9.89 6.68 -3.00
C GLY A 27 -9.03 7.88 -3.41
N ARG A 28 -7.98 8.19 -2.63
CA ARG A 28 -7.03 9.25 -2.95
C ARG A 28 -6.35 8.95 -4.28
N MET A 29 -6.05 10.00 -5.05
CA MET A 29 -5.25 9.86 -6.26
C MET A 29 -3.87 9.35 -5.86
N LYS A 30 -3.38 8.33 -6.58
CA LYS A 30 -2.02 7.81 -6.37
C LYS A 30 -1.01 8.91 -6.70
N PRO A 31 -0.07 9.24 -5.80
CA PRO A 31 0.96 10.22 -6.11
C PRO A 31 1.83 9.78 -7.28
N GLU A 32 2.29 10.75 -8.06
CA GLU A 32 3.21 10.50 -9.16
C GLU A 32 4.55 9.97 -8.62
N GLY A 33 5.12 8.96 -9.29
CA GLY A 33 6.41 8.38 -8.93
C GLY A 33 6.41 7.45 -7.71
N ILE A 34 5.26 7.26 -7.03
CA ILE A 34 5.12 6.27 -5.95
C ILE A 34 4.31 5.07 -6.46
N GLU A 35 4.98 3.93 -6.60
CA GLU A 35 4.40 2.67 -7.08
C GLU A 35 4.37 1.62 -5.97
N PRO A 36 3.26 1.48 -5.23
CA PRO A 36 3.13 0.40 -4.25
C PRO A 36 3.09 -0.97 -4.95
N THR A 37 3.57 -2.02 -4.28
CA THR A 37 3.49 -3.39 -4.81
C THR A 37 2.03 -3.83 -4.97
N TRP A 38 1.17 -3.46 -4.02
CA TRP A 38 -0.28 -3.65 -4.10
C TRP A 38 -1.03 -2.44 -3.55
N THR A 39 -2.24 -2.24 -4.02
CA THR A 39 -3.18 -1.25 -3.44
C THR A 39 -4.46 -1.99 -3.07
N VAL A 40 -4.98 -1.68 -1.88
CA VAL A 40 -6.25 -2.20 -1.38
C VAL A 40 -7.09 -1.05 -0.83
N THR A 41 -8.40 -1.22 -0.80
CA THR A 41 -9.37 -0.21 -0.35
C THR A 41 -9.95 -0.52 1.02
N SER A 42 -9.67 -1.70 1.57
CA SER A 42 -10.16 -2.12 2.89
C SER A 42 -9.23 -3.11 3.58
N LEU A 43 -9.35 -3.22 4.91
CA LEU A 43 -8.63 -4.23 5.69
C LEU A 43 -9.08 -5.67 5.34
N ASN A 44 -10.33 -5.85 4.92
CA ASN A 44 -10.79 -7.16 4.45
C ASN A 44 -10.07 -7.56 3.17
N GLU A 45 -9.92 -6.63 2.21
CA GLU A 45 -9.14 -6.88 0.99
C GLU A 45 -7.66 -7.15 1.29
N LEU A 46 -7.08 -6.43 2.26
CA LEU A 46 -5.74 -6.72 2.77
C LEU A 46 -5.62 -8.15 3.33
N GLU A 47 -6.59 -8.61 4.14
CA GLU A 47 -6.61 -9.96 4.67
C GLU A 47 -6.67 -11.00 3.54
N GLN A 48 -7.52 -10.78 2.53
CA GLN A 48 -7.59 -11.69 1.37
C GLN A 48 -6.24 -11.76 0.64
N LEU A 49 -5.60 -10.61 0.42
CA LEU A 49 -4.29 -10.51 -0.24
C LEU A 49 -3.19 -11.27 0.52
N LEU A 50 -3.14 -11.15 1.85
CA LEU A 50 -2.03 -11.66 2.66
C LEU A 50 -2.23 -13.10 3.15
N CYS A 51 -3.47 -13.50 3.42
CA CYS A 51 -3.75 -14.72 4.19
C CYS A 51 -4.48 -15.81 3.38
N LYS A 52 -5.05 -15.49 2.21
CA LYS A 52 -5.96 -16.40 1.47
C LYS A 52 -5.55 -16.62 0.02
N GLN A 53 -4.24 -16.78 -0.23
CA GLN A 53 -3.70 -17.13 -1.55
C GLN A 53 -4.15 -18.52 -2.02
#